data_AF-A0A968BS77-F1
#
_entry.id   AF-A0A968BS77-F1
#
_cell.length_a   1.000
_cell.length_b   1.000
_cell.length_c   1.000
_cell.angle_alpha   90.00
_cell.angle_beta   90.00
_cell.angle_gamma   90.00
#
_symmetry.space_group_name_H-M   'P 1'
#
loop_
_entity.id
_entity.type
_entity.pdbx_description
1 polymer ?
#
loop_
_entity_poly.entity_id
_entity_poly.type
_entity_poly.pdbx_seq_one_letter_code
_entity_poly.pdbx_strand_id
1 'polypeptide(L)'
;DPQGCLGLLATGVDQVDPDGLRLAVRQLAGQDFVIIDTPPALGPAVQAASELADGLIIPTRASYLDLRGLGGLLSVIDASKIIGLVITAWRGHVSHHRRVLERLEGLGHPILARIPFS
;
A
#
# COMPACT_ATOMS: atom_id res chain seq x y z
N ASP A 1 8.19 18.11 -14.32
CA ASP A 1 7.55 19.44 -14.18
C ASP A 1 8.38 20.27 -13.20
N PRO A 2 8.73 21.54 -13.45
CA PRO A 2 9.73 22.25 -12.64
C PRO A 2 9.27 22.66 -11.23
N GLN A 3 8.08 22.24 -10.76
CA GLN A 3 7.55 22.60 -9.43
C GLN A 3 6.79 21.46 -8.72
N GLY A 4 6.99 20.19 -9.09
CA GLY A 4 6.25 19.07 -8.50
C GLY A 4 7.06 17.78 -8.53
N CYS A 5 7.70 17.49 -7.41
CA CYS A 5 8.68 16.43 -7.24
C CYS A 5 8.06 15.02 -7.18
N LEU A 6 7.58 14.53 -8.33
CA LEU A 6 7.33 13.10 -8.53
C LEU A 6 8.55 12.50 -9.24
N GLY A 7 9.60 12.20 -8.46
CA GLY A 7 10.70 11.37 -8.92
C GLY A 7 10.26 9.92 -8.94
N LEU A 8 9.79 9.41 -10.09
CA LEU A 8 9.53 7.99 -10.26
C LEU A 8 10.88 7.26 -10.36
N LEU A 9 11.29 6.59 -9.28
CA LEU A 9 12.37 5.62 -9.34
C LEU A 9 11.82 4.32 -9.92
N ALA A 10 11.87 4.19 -11.25
CA ALA A 10 11.56 2.96 -11.94
C ALA A 10 12.75 1.99 -11.86
N THR A 11 13.01 1.40 -10.69
CA THR A 11 13.89 0.25 -10.59
C THR A 11 13.10 -1.02 -10.88
N GLY A 12 13.57 -1.82 -11.83
CA GLY A 12 12.93 -3.06 -12.27
C GLY A 12 12.55 -3.98 -11.10
N VAL A 13 11.37 -4.57 -11.23
CA VAL A 13 10.53 -5.18 -10.19
C VAL A 13 11.13 -6.45 -9.56
N ASP A 14 12.16 -7.05 -10.19
CA ASP A 14 12.55 -8.42 -9.87
C ASP A 14 13.70 -8.57 -8.87
N GLN A 15 14.45 -7.51 -8.53
CA GLN A 15 15.52 -7.58 -7.51
C GLN A 15 15.69 -6.26 -6.75
N VAL A 16 14.65 -5.80 -6.06
CA VAL A 16 14.86 -4.73 -5.07
C VAL A 16 15.58 -5.34 -3.86
N ASP A 17 16.91 -5.27 -3.90
CA ASP A 17 17.76 -5.44 -2.73
C ASP A 17 17.32 -4.42 -1.65
N PRO A 18 16.97 -4.86 -0.42
CA PRO A 18 16.63 -3.98 0.68
C PRO A 18 17.63 -2.84 0.89
N ASP A 19 18.92 -3.10 0.70
CA ASP A 19 19.96 -2.07 0.88
C ASP A 19 19.97 -1.09 -0.29
N GLY A 20 19.68 -1.55 -1.51
CA GLY A 20 19.43 -0.69 -2.66
C GLY A 20 18.26 0.26 -2.45
N LEU A 21 17.15 -0.22 -1.89
CA LEU A 21 15.98 0.62 -1.57
C LEU A 21 16.33 1.69 -0.52
N ARG A 22 17.07 1.32 0.53
CA ARG A 22 17.54 2.27 1.56
C ARG A 22 18.41 3.37 0.97
N LEU A 23 19.34 3.01 0.10
CA LEU A 23 20.22 3.96 -0.55
C LEU A 23 19.45 4.91 -1.46
N ALA A 24 18.50 4.38 -2.25
CA ALA A 24 17.66 5.16 -3.13
C ALA A 24 16.81 6.18 -2.37
N VAL A 25 16.15 5.79 -1.28
CA VAL A 25 15.37 6.70 -0.44
C VAL A 25 16.26 7.79 0.17
N ARG A 26 17.48 7.46 0.63
CA ARG A 26 18.43 8.45 1.15
C ARG A 26 18.86 9.49 0.11
N GLN A 27 18.97 9.11 -1.16
CA GLN A 27 19.31 10.04 -2.24
C GLN A 27 18.17 11.03 -2.55
N LEU A 28 16.95 10.72 -2.13
CA LEU A 28 15.79 11.62 -2.20
C LEU A 28 15.68 12.52 -0.97
N ALA A 29 16.74 12.62 -0.13
CA ALA A 29 16.77 13.54 1.00
C ALA A 29 16.51 14.98 0.54
N GLY A 30 15.54 15.63 1.18
CA GLY A 30 15.10 16.99 0.83
C GLY A 30 13.80 17.05 0.03
N GLN A 31 13.24 15.92 -0.40
CA GLN A 31 11.87 15.86 -0.91
C GLN A 31 10.86 15.94 0.24
N ASP A 32 9.75 16.65 0.01
CA ASP A 32 8.65 16.72 1.00
C ASP A 32 7.97 15.35 1.18
N PHE A 33 7.86 14.59 0.09
CA PHE A 33 7.22 13.27 0.08
C PHE A 33 7.94 12.30 -0.86
N VAL A 34 7.98 11.04 -0.45
CA VAL A 34 8.45 9.91 -1.27
C VAL A 34 7.37 8.84 -1.26
N ILE A 35 6.95 8.39 -2.46
CA ILE A 35 5.99 7.30 -2.61
C ILE A 35 6.76 6.07 -3.06
N ILE A 36 6.68 4.99 -2.27
CA ILE A 36 7.26 3.69 -2.61
C ILE A 36 6.13 2.80 -3.14
N ASP A 37 6.13 2.53 -4.44
CA ASP A 37 5.23 1.56 -5.04
C ASP A 37 5.85 0.16 -4.95
N THR A 38 5.20 -0.74 -4.21
CA THR A 38 5.75 -2.06 -3.94
C THR A 38 5.32 -3.07 -5.01
N PRO A 39 6.17 -4.05 -5.36
CA PRO A 39 5.76 -5.16 -6.21
C PRO A 39 4.60 -5.97 -5.60
N PRO A 40 3.88 -6.77 -6.40
CA PRO A 40 2.88 -7.67 -5.87
C PRO A 40 3.53 -8.75 -4.97
N ALA A 41 2.71 -9.30 -4.06
CA ALA A 41 3.07 -10.35 -3.10
C ALA A 41 3.96 -9.91 -1.92
N LEU A 42 3.69 -10.52 -0.77
CA LEU A 42 4.44 -10.36 0.47
C LEU A 42 5.82 -10.98 0.35
N GLY A 43 6.79 -10.19 -0.08
CA GLY A 43 8.20 -10.57 -0.19
C GLY A 43 9.15 -9.57 0.50
N PRO A 44 10.48 -9.79 0.40
CA PRO A 44 11.48 -8.93 1.04
C PRO A 44 11.37 -7.45 0.67
N ALA A 45 11.00 -7.14 -0.57
CA ALA A 45 10.82 -5.76 -1.03
C ALA A 45 9.67 -5.04 -0.30
N VAL A 46 8.54 -5.73 -0.07
CA VAL A 46 7.39 -5.16 0.68
C VAL A 46 7.76 -4.93 2.13
N GLN A 47 8.52 -5.84 2.75
CA GLN A 47 9.00 -5.70 4.13
C GLN A 47 9.99 -4.53 4.25
N ALA A 48 10.99 -4.45 3.38
CA ALA A 48 11.94 -3.35 3.38
C ALA A 48 11.25 -1.99 3.16
N ALA A 49 10.29 -1.93 2.22
CA ALA A 49 9.49 -0.74 2.00
C ALA A 49 8.67 -0.35 3.22
N SER A 50 8.04 -1.30 3.91
CA SER A 50 7.21 -1.01 5.09
C SER A 50 8.02 -0.61 6.32
N GLU A 51 9.22 -1.16 6.47
CA GLU A 51 10.19 -0.74 7.49
C GLU A 51 10.67 0.69 7.24
N LEU A 52 10.96 1.05 5.98
CA LEU A 52 11.45 2.37 5.61
C LEU A 52 10.39 3.45 5.62
N ALA A 53 9.14 3.11 5.27
CA ALA A 53 8.07 4.09 5.17
C ALA A 53 7.69 4.65 6.55
N ASP A 54 7.41 5.95 6.58
CA ASP A 54 6.82 6.63 7.74
C ASP A 54 5.34 6.29 7.91
N GLY A 55 4.66 5.93 6.81
CA GLY A 55 3.28 5.47 6.85
C GLY A 55 2.88 4.66 5.62
N LEU A 56 1.84 3.84 5.79
CA LEU A 56 1.39 2.84 4.84
C LEU A 56 -0.04 3.10 4.39
N ILE A 57 -0.23 3.16 3.09
CA ILE A 57 -1.55 3.15 2.46
C ILE A 57 -1.73 1.78 1.83
N ILE A 58 -2.75 1.03 2.26
CA ILE A 58 -2.95 -0.35 1.80
C ILE A 58 -4.09 -0.42 0.78
N PRO A 59 -3.79 -0.65 -0.51
CA PRO A 59 -4.82 -0.91 -1.50
C PRO A 59 -5.37 -2.33 -1.35
N THR A 60 -6.69 -2.48 -1.33
CA THR A 60 -7.37 -3.79 -1.28
C THR A 60 -8.69 -3.75 -2.03
N ARG A 61 -9.07 -4.83 -2.73
CA ARG A 61 -10.42 -4.90 -3.33
C ARG A 61 -11.41 -5.39 -2.28
N ALA A 62 -12.69 -5.07 -2.49
CA ALA A 62 -13.78 -5.60 -1.67
C ALA A 62 -14.11 -7.08 -1.98
N SER A 63 -13.10 -7.96 -1.93
CA SER A 63 -13.20 -9.41 -2.15
C SER A 63 -12.74 -10.21 -0.92
N TYR A 64 -13.26 -11.42 -0.72
CA TYR A 64 -12.80 -12.27 0.40
C TYR A 64 -11.36 -12.77 0.21
N LEU A 65 -10.91 -12.92 -1.04
CA LEU A 65 -9.54 -13.32 -1.31
C LEU A 65 -8.55 -12.26 -0.82
N ASP A 66 -8.83 -10.99 -1.14
CA ASP A 66 -7.98 -9.88 -0.73
C ASP A 66 -8.10 -9.61 0.77
N LEU A 67 -9.27 -9.82 1.37
CA LEU A 67 -9.43 -9.75 2.84
C LEU A 67 -8.53 -10.78 3.55
N ARG A 68 -8.42 -12.01 3.02
CA ARG A 68 -7.50 -13.02 3.57
C ARG A 68 -6.04 -12.62 3.35
N GLY A 69 -5.69 -12.12 2.16
CA GLY A 69 -4.34 -11.63 1.87
C GLY A 69 -3.93 -10.48 2.79
N LEU A 70 -4.86 -9.56 3.07
CA LEU A 70 -4.68 -8.45 4.00
C LEU A 70 -4.38 -8.96 5.41
N GLY A 71 -5.08 -9.99 5.89
CA GLY A 71 -4.77 -10.60 7.20
C GLY A 71 -3.33 -11.09 7.32
N GLY A 72 -2.79 -11.70 6.25
CA GLY A 72 -1.38 -12.10 6.19
C GLY A 72 -0.43 -10.90 6.16
N LEU A 73 -0.78 -9.84 5.43
CA LEU A 73 0.01 -8.60 5.41
C LEU A 73 0.09 -7.95 6.79
N LEU A 74 -1.06 -7.80 7.45
CA LEU A 74 -1.15 -7.21 8.79
C LEU A 74 -0.40 -8.02 9.85
N SER A 75 -0.13 -9.31 9.62
CA SER A 75 0.68 -10.13 10.54
C SER A 75 2.20 -9.89 10.44
N VAL A 76 2.67 -9.20 9.39
CA VAL A 76 4.12 -8.99 9.17
C VAL A 76 4.56 -7.53 9.18
N ILE A 77 3.63 -6.59 8.98
CA ILE A 77 3.93 -5.15 9.01
C ILE A 77 3.57 -4.56 10.37
N ASP A 78 4.20 -3.42 10.69
CA ASP A 78 3.79 -2.61 11.84
C ASP A 78 2.45 -1.92 11.55
N ALA A 79 1.38 -2.40 12.18
CA ALA A 79 0.03 -1.86 12.02
C ALA A 79 -0.09 -0.39 12.48
N SER A 80 0.80 0.10 13.35
CA SER A 80 0.79 1.49 13.81
C SER A 80 1.15 2.49 12.70
N LYS A 81 1.86 2.01 11.67
CA LYS A 81 2.22 2.82 10.50
C LYS A 81 1.09 2.92 9.47
N ILE A 82 -0.01 2.18 9.63
CA ILE A 82 -1.09 2.18 8.64
C ILE A 82 -1.85 3.49 8.73
N ILE A 83 -1.70 4.32 7.70
CA ILE A 83 -2.44 5.57 7.51
C ILE A 83 -3.91 5.24 7.19
N GLY A 84 -4.14 4.22 6.37
CA GLY A 84 -5.49 3.75 6.07
C GLY A 84 -5.57 2.83 4.85
N LEU A 85 -6.79 2.41 4.55
CA LEU A 85 -7.11 1.46 3.48
C LEU A 85 -7.72 2.20 2.29
N VAL A 86 -7.34 1.80 1.08
CA VAL A 86 -7.95 2.26 -0.17
C VAL A 86 -8.68 1.09 -0.80
N ILE A 87 -10.00 1.21 -0.96
CA ILE A 87 -10.82 0.15 -1.56
C ILE A 87 -10.78 0.28 -3.08
N THR A 88 -10.13 -0.64 -3.76
CA THR A 88 -10.02 -0.66 -5.22
C THR A 88 -11.14 -1.48 -5.86
N ALA A 89 -11.43 -1.20 -7.14
CA ALA A 89 -12.47 -1.90 -7.91
C ALA A 89 -13.86 -1.90 -7.25
N TRP A 90 -14.24 -0.81 -6.58
CA TRP A 90 -15.48 -0.70 -5.81
C TRP A 90 -16.72 -0.72 -6.72
N ARG A 91 -17.73 -1.52 -6.34
CA ARG A 91 -19.06 -1.58 -6.97
C ARG A 91 -20.13 -1.64 -5.89
N GLY A 92 -20.69 -0.48 -5.53
CA GLY A 92 -21.61 -0.35 -4.38
C GLY A 92 -22.94 -1.11 -4.48
N HIS A 93 -23.37 -1.46 -5.70
CA HIS A 93 -24.57 -2.27 -5.94
C HIS A 93 -24.34 -3.76 -5.67
N VAL A 94 -23.08 -4.22 -5.60
CA VAL A 94 -22.76 -5.62 -5.35
C VAL A 94 -22.81 -5.89 -3.85
N SER A 95 -23.77 -6.71 -3.43
CA SER A 95 -23.98 -7.05 -2.00
C SER A 95 -22.72 -7.63 -1.34
N HIS A 96 -21.95 -8.42 -2.08
CA HIS A 96 -20.67 -8.97 -1.63
C HIS A 96 -19.65 -7.89 -1.27
N HIS A 97 -19.53 -6.84 -2.09
CA HIS A 97 -18.57 -5.76 -1.84
C HIS A 97 -18.92 -5.02 -0.54
N ARG A 98 -20.21 -4.76 -0.29
CA ARG A 98 -20.68 -4.14 0.97
C ARG A 98 -20.31 -4.96 2.20
N ARG A 99 -20.52 -6.28 2.17
CA ARG A 99 -20.18 -7.18 3.29
C ARG A 99 -18.67 -7.30 3.57
N VAL A 100 -17.84 -7.13 2.55
CA VAL A 100 -16.39 -7.10 2.73
C VAL A 100 -15.96 -5.75 3.29
N LEU A 101 -16.55 -4.66 2.80
CA LEU A 101 -16.32 -3.32 3.33
C LEU A 101 -16.63 -3.21 4.83
N GLU A 102 -17.78 -3.73 5.29
CA GLU A 102 -18.13 -3.78 6.71
C GLU A 102 -17.04 -4.47 7.56
N ARG A 103 -16.42 -5.53 7.03
CA ARG A 103 -15.31 -6.22 7.71
C ARG A 103 -14.02 -5.40 7.71
N LEU A 104 -13.72 -4.71 6.60
CA LEU A 104 -12.54 -3.85 6.49
C LEU A 104 -12.65 -2.64 7.43
N GLU A 105 -13.84 -2.04 7.53
CA GLU A 105 -14.13 -0.96 8.48
C GLU A 105 -13.97 -1.45 9.94
N GLY A 106 -14.25 -2.73 10.21
CA GLY A 106 -14.02 -3.37 11.50
C GLY A 106 -12.55 -3.60 11.88
N LEU A 107 -11.59 -3.39 10.97
CA LEU A 107 -10.16 -3.54 11.26
C LEU A 107 -9.57 -2.37 12.06
N GLY A 108 -10.31 -1.28 12.25
CA GLY A 108 -9.86 -0.13 13.03
C GLY A 108 -8.95 0.86 12.28
N HIS A 109 -8.73 0.65 10.98
CA HIS A 109 -8.02 1.60 10.12
C HIS A 109 -9.02 2.39 9.25
N PRO A 110 -8.80 3.69 9.01
CA PRO A 110 -9.73 4.50 8.23
C PRO A 110 -9.74 4.06 6.76
N ILE A 111 -10.92 4.15 6.14
CA ILE A 111 -11.06 4.01 4.69
C ILE A 111 -10.80 5.37 4.05
N LEU A 112 -9.66 5.51 3.36
CA LEU A 112 -9.23 6.78 2.77
C LEU A 112 -9.99 7.09 1.47
N ALA A 113 -10.29 6.06 0.67
CA ALA A 113 -10.98 6.22 -0.61
C ALA A 113 -11.62 4.90 -1.08
N ARG A 114 -12.60 5.04 -1.98
CA ARG A 114 -13.22 3.93 -2.73
C ARG A 114 -13.08 4.23 -4.22
N ILE A 115 -12.17 3.52 -4.90
CA ILE A 115 -11.89 3.69 -6.33
C ILE A 115 -12.86 2.79 -7.11
N PRO A 116 -13.74 3.34 -7.97
CA PRO A 116 -14.69 2.56 -8.74
C PRO A 116 -13.98 1.67 -9.77
N PHE A 117 -14.63 0.58 -10.18
CA PHE A 117 -14.20 -0.18 -11.35
C PHE A 117 -14.65 0.57 -12.62
N SER A 118 -13.70 1.05 -13.42
CA SER A 118 -13.92 1.67 -14.73
C SER A 118 -14.22 0.65 -15.81
#